data_AF-A0A9D8N9H0-F1
#
_entry.id   AF-A0A9D8N9H0-F1
#
_cell.length_a   1.000
_cell.length_b   1.000
_cell.length_c   1.000
_cell.angle_alpha   90.00
_cell.angle_beta   90.00
_cell.angle_gamma   90.00
#
_symmetry.space_group_name_H-M   'P 1'
#
loop_
_entity.id
_entity.type
_entity.pdbx_description
1 polymer ?
#
loop_
_entity_poly.entity_id
_entity_poly.type
_entity_poly.pdbx_seq_one_letter_code
_entity_poly.pdbx_strand_id
1 'polypeptide(L)'
;MARKKNKTKKYDLRATIVFVVALVVIAVGFYLLRPVVSDLMKKDTASNDSANSVTSVTEIIADAKNDAELKMHVISVGQADSIFIEFPTGHCMLVDAAEKSSVGNVVTYITGLGYDTLDYVLLTHQDSDHAGGMAKVFDEFTVKHVFRPSVYSKYKNYDLPETFNIGISGSPSKTSTTETYYNFLKSVYYEEGCTWEAFNKDSDFGLIAYDESDDRSYECFVDFLTPTADTQNIAYRAENDFSPIMIISYCGFKIMLTGDAEELVEKELLDYYADIYPDYSYFDVDVLKVGHHGSKTSSSRSFVETVKPEYSFISCGLAPEKQKYCPWQVTLDTLKDNDSLIYRTDLQGNIVLTVDKDGKYNIATEKTCNDYSLILSGYSNAEPEA
;
A
#
# COMPACT_ATOMS: atom_id res chain seq x y z
N MET A 1 -40.46 -35.47 32.88
CA MET A 1 -40.23 -34.09 33.36
C MET A 1 -38.89 -34.02 34.09
N ALA A 2 -37.84 -33.48 33.47
CA ALA A 2 -36.58 -33.18 34.14
C ALA A 2 -36.20 -31.73 33.85
N ARG A 3 -36.22 -30.89 34.88
CA ARG A 3 -36.04 -29.43 34.79
C ARG A 3 -34.54 -29.12 34.90
N LYS A 4 -33.87 -28.86 33.77
CA LYS A 4 -32.47 -28.38 33.73
C LYS A 4 -32.43 -26.97 34.35
N LYS A 5 -31.74 -26.81 35.48
CA LYS A 5 -31.45 -25.50 36.07
C LYS A 5 -30.23 -24.90 35.37
N ASN A 6 -30.44 -23.80 34.63
CA ASN A 6 -29.35 -22.94 34.16
C ASN A 6 -28.70 -22.25 35.36
N LYS A 7 -27.40 -22.50 35.60
CA LYS A 7 -26.58 -21.70 36.49
C LYS A 7 -26.02 -20.53 35.70
N THR A 8 -26.43 -19.31 36.02
CA THR A 8 -25.78 -18.09 35.53
C THR A 8 -24.41 -17.96 36.20
N LYS A 9 -23.34 -17.81 35.40
CA LYS A 9 -22.00 -17.46 35.90
C LYS A 9 -22.10 -16.08 36.55
N LYS A 10 -21.94 -16.00 37.87
CA LYS A 10 -21.73 -14.73 38.58
C LYS A 10 -20.29 -14.30 38.31
N TYR A 11 -20.11 -13.21 37.57
CA TYR A 11 -18.80 -12.59 37.43
C TYR A 11 -18.39 -11.99 38.77
N ASP A 12 -17.16 -12.28 39.21
CA ASP A 12 -16.62 -11.70 40.43
C ASP A 12 -16.25 -10.24 40.15
N LEU A 13 -17.18 -9.35 40.48
CA LEU A 13 -17.06 -7.91 40.29
C LEU A 13 -15.76 -7.35 40.92
N ARG A 14 -15.23 -7.98 41.97
CA ARG A 14 -13.97 -7.56 42.60
C ARG A 14 -12.77 -7.91 41.73
N ALA A 15 -12.77 -9.09 41.11
CA ALA A 15 -11.71 -9.49 40.19
C ALA A 15 -11.70 -8.63 38.92
N THR A 16 -12.87 -8.28 38.38
CA THR A 16 -12.99 -7.38 37.23
C THR A 16 -12.50 -5.97 37.54
N ILE A 17 -12.87 -5.41 38.71
CA ILE A 17 -12.39 -4.08 39.13
C ILE A 17 -10.87 -4.07 39.31
N VAL A 18 -10.30 -5.10 39.94
CA VAL A 18 -8.83 -5.20 40.11
C VAL A 18 -8.11 -5.28 38.76
N PHE A 19 -8.66 -6.02 37.80
CA PHE A 19 -8.08 -6.13 36.46
C PHE A 19 -8.13 -4.81 35.69
N VAL A 20 -9.26 -4.10 35.70
CA VAL A 20 -9.41 -2.80 35.05
C VAL A 20 -8.50 -1.75 35.69
N VAL A 21 -8.39 -1.73 37.02
CA VAL A 21 -7.48 -0.81 37.73
C VAL A 21 -6.02 -1.12 37.38
N ALA A 22 -5.64 -2.38 37.26
CA ALA A 22 -4.29 -2.76 36.84
C ALA A 22 -3.97 -2.27 35.41
N LEU A 23 -4.91 -2.42 34.47
CA LEU A 23 -4.76 -1.92 33.09
C LEU A 23 -4.63 -0.40 33.04
N VAL A 24 -5.44 0.32 33.82
CA VAL A 24 -5.37 1.80 33.90
C VAL A 24 -4.04 2.26 34.51
N VAL A 25 -3.54 1.56 35.54
CA VAL A 25 -2.23 1.89 36.15
C VAL A 25 -1.09 1.62 35.18
N ILE A 26 -1.16 0.55 34.38
CA ILE A 26 -0.17 0.27 33.34
C ILE A 26 -0.22 1.33 32.24
N ALA A 27 -1.42 1.68 31.75
CA ALA A 27 -1.61 2.70 30.72
C ALA A 27 -1.14 4.09 31.17
N VAL A 28 -1.48 4.49 32.40
CA VAL A 28 -1.01 5.76 33.00
C VAL A 28 0.50 5.71 33.26
N GLY A 29 1.04 4.57 33.68
CA GLY A 29 2.49 4.36 33.84
C GLY A 29 3.24 4.55 32.52
N PHE A 30 2.74 3.96 31.43
CA PHE A 30 3.27 4.15 30.09
C PHE A 30 3.18 5.61 29.62
N TYR A 31 2.02 6.27 29.84
CA TYR A 31 1.82 7.67 29.49
C TYR A 31 2.79 8.62 30.22
N LEU A 32 3.03 8.36 31.51
CA LEU A 32 3.96 9.16 32.33
C LEU A 32 5.43 8.86 32.03
N LEU A 33 5.76 7.66 31.53
CA LEU A 33 7.12 7.28 31.13
C LEU A 33 7.47 7.74 29.71
N ARG A 34 6.48 8.05 28.86
CA ARG A 34 6.66 8.50 27.47
C ARG A 34 7.67 9.66 27.30
N PRO A 35 7.69 10.72 28.14
CA PRO A 35 8.67 11.80 28.02
C PRO A 35 10.10 11.34 28.33
N VAL A 36 10.26 10.44 29.31
CA VAL A 36 11.56 9.93 29.76
C VAL A 36 12.15 8.98 28.72
N VAL A 37 11.31 8.11 28.14
CA VAL A 37 11.71 7.23 27.03
C VAL A 37 12.06 8.05 25.79
N SER A 38 11.29 9.10 25.48
CA SER A 38 11.59 10.06 24.41
C SER A 38 12.93 10.77 24.62
N ASP A 39 13.23 11.24 25.83
CA ASP A 39 14.50 11.93 26.14
C ASP A 39 15.71 10.98 26.15
N LEU A 40 15.51 9.71 26.52
CA LEU A 40 16.53 8.66 26.37
C LEU A 40 16.83 8.35 24.90
N MET A 41 15.80 8.34 24.05
CA MET A 41 15.94 8.10 22.59
C MET A 41 16.56 9.31 21.86
N LYS A 42 16.31 10.54 22.32
CA LYS A 42 16.89 11.76 21.74
C LYS A 42 18.39 11.95 22.02
N LYS A 43 18.96 11.24 22.99
CA LYS A 43 20.34 11.47 23.43
C LYS A 43 21.39 10.84 22.52
N ASP A 44 21.00 9.89 21.67
CA ASP A 44 21.89 9.21 20.72
C ASP A 44 21.85 9.77 19.29
N THR A 45 20.92 10.70 18.98
CA THR A 45 20.79 11.32 17.66
C THR A 45 20.93 12.83 17.75
N ALA A 46 22.14 13.30 18.03
CA ALA A 46 22.50 14.70 17.89
C ALA A 46 23.60 14.87 16.82
N SER A 47 23.19 14.81 15.56
CA SER A 47 23.91 15.43 14.45
C SER A 47 22.89 16.13 13.55
N ASN A 48 23.00 17.45 13.48
CA ASN A 48 22.15 18.36 12.70
C ASN A 48 22.16 18.00 11.21
N ASP A 49 20.97 17.86 10.61
CA ASP A 49 20.71 18.39 9.28
C ASP A 49 19.23 18.75 9.13
N SER A 50 19.00 19.91 8.55
CA SER A 50 17.71 20.58 8.39
C SER A 50 17.14 20.33 7.00
N ALA A 51 16.12 19.48 6.91
CA ALA A 51 15.04 19.50 5.93
C ALA A 51 13.90 18.64 6.51
N ASN A 52 12.65 19.07 6.37
CA ASN A 52 11.44 18.50 6.99
C ASN A 52 11.26 16.99 6.74
N SER A 53 11.88 16.12 7.53
CA SER A 53 11.48 14.72 7.70
C SER A 53 10.71 14.61 9.02
N VAL A 54 9.38 14.60 8.93
CA VAL A 54 8.51 14.45 10.09
C VAL A 54 8.40 12.96 10.39
N THR A 55 9.27 12.44 11.25
CA THR A 55 9.16 11.07 11.78
C THR A 55 8.24 11.09 13.00
N SER A 56 6.94 11.08 12.76
CA SER A 56 5.93 10.76 13.78
C SER A 56 4.68 10.24 13.08
N VAL A 57 4.22 9.04 13.46
CA VAL A 57 2.91 8.50 13.05
C VAL A 57 1.88 9.61 13.26
N THR A 58 1.43 10.20 12.16
CA THR A 58 0.51 11.33 12.20
C THR A 58 -0.88 10.74 12.27
N GLU A 59 -1.38 10.56 13.48
CA GLU A 59 -2.78 10.21 13.70
C GLU A 59 -3.65 11.42 13.34
N ILE A 60 -4.39 11.31 12.24
CA ILE A 60 -5.37 12.33 11.85
C ILE A 60 -6.74 11.89 12.38
N ILE A 61 -7.32 12.69 13.26
CA ILE A 61 -8.68 12.49 13.77
C ILE A 61 -9.62 13.40 13.00
N ALA A 62 -10.64 12.81 12.38
CA ALA A 62 -11.67 13.54 11.63
C ALA A 62 -13.04 12.87 11.79
N ASP A 63 -14.09 13.64 11.52
CA ASP A 63 -15.44 13.08 11.42
C ASP A 63 -15.50 12.07 10.29
N ALA A 64 -16.17 10.94 10.53
CA ALA A 64 -16.39 9.92 9.51
C ALA A 64 -17.09 10.52 8.29
N LYS A 65 -16.65 10.07 7.11
CA LYS A 65 -17.27 10.34 5.82
C LYS A 65 -17.57 9.02 5.13
N ASN A 66 -18.41 9.06 4.09
CA ASN A 66 -18.70 7.89 3.24
C ASN A 66 -19.11 6.65 4.05
N ASP A 67 -20.03 6.83 5.01
CA ASP A 67 -20.51 5.77 5.92
C ASP A 67 -19.40 5.07 6.74
N ALA A 68 -18.27 5.77 6.93
CA ALA A 68 -17.04 5.27 7.55
C ALA A 68 -16.44 4.07 6.80
N GLU A 69 -16.69 3.92 5.51
CA GLU A 69 -16.17 2.79 4.74
C GLU A 69 -14.72 3.04 4.28
N LEU A 70 -13.93 1.96 4.21
CA LEU A 70 -12.70 1.92 3.43
C LEU A 70 -13.03 1.39 2.04
N LYS A 71 -12.62 2.09 0.98
CA LYS A 71 -12.77 1.62 -0.41
C LYS A 71 -11.43 1.59 -1.12
N MET A 72 -11.18 0.51 -1.85
CA MET A 72 -10.01 0.37 -2.73
C MET A 72 -10.49 0.06 -4.14
N HIS A 73 -10.08 0.90 -5.09
CA HIS A 73 -10.44 0.85 -6.50
C HIS A 73 -9.20 0.49 -7.32
N VAL A 74 -9.09 -0.75 -7.77
CA VAL A 74 -8.06 -1.16 -8.74
C VAL A 74 -8.58 -0.78 -10.13
N ILE A 75 -8.00 0.26 -10.71
CA ILE A 75 -8.48 0.87 -11.95
C ILE A 75 -7.92 0.07 -13.14
N SER A 76 -8.79 -0.30 -14.08
CA SER A 76 -8.40 -1.01 -15.30
C SER A 76 -7.68 -0.09 -16.28
N VAL A 77 -6.34 -0.06 -16.20
CA VAL A 77 -5.46 0.83 -16.97
C VAL A 77 -4.55 0.11 -17.98
N GLY A 78 -4.78 -1.18 -18.20
CA GLY A 78 -3.95 -2.03 -19.07
C GLY A 78 -2.83 -2.73 -18.29
N GLN A 79 -1.71 -2.99 -18.96
CA GLN A 79 -0.50 -3.53 -18.33
C GLN A 79 0.23 -2.42 -17.58
N ALA A 80 -0.37 -2.00 -16.46
CA ALA A 80 0.03 -0.89 -15.63
C ALA A 80 -0.72 -0.94 -14.29
N ASP A 81 -0.31 -0.12 -13.34
CA ASP A 81 -0.96 -0.01 -12.03
C ASP A 81 -1.55 1.38 -11.80
N SER A 82 -2.77 1.40 -11.26
CA SER A 82 -3.34 2.58 -10.61
C SER A 82 -4.44 2.14 -9.64
N ILE A 83 -4.28 2.52 -8.38
CA ILE A 83 -5.19 2.16 -7.30
C ILE A 83 -5.62 3.43 -6.57
N PHE A 84 -6.92 3.69 -6.53
CA PHE A 84 -7.48 4.79 -5.77
C PHE A 84 -8.10 4.27 -4.47
N ILE A 85 -7.81 4.92 -3.34
CA ILE A 85 -8.27 4.51 -2.01
C ILE A 85 -9.05 5.67 -1.40
N GLU A 86 -10.26 5.38 -0.94
CA GLU A 86 -11.05 6.28 -0.10
C GLU A 86 -11.00 5.77 1.34
N PHE A 87 -10.51 6.59 2.26
CA PHE A 87 -10.42 6.24 3.67
C PHE A 87 -11.71 6.60 4.42
N PRO A 88 -11.97 5.95 5.57
CA PRO A 88 -13.14 6.21 6.43
C PRO A 88 -13.31 7.67 6.90
N THR A 89 -12.20 8.44 6.92
CA THR A 89 -12.18 9.87 7.29
C THR A 89 -12.55 10.80 6.14
N GLY A 90 -12.76 10.27 4.93
CA GLY A 90 -12.95 11.03 3.70
C GLY A 90 -11.65 11.48 3.02
N HIS A 91 -10.49 11.22 3.64
CA HIS A 91 -9.20 11.38 2.95
C HIS A 91 -9.09 10.36 1.81
N CYS A 92 -8.26 10.66 0.83
CA CYS A 92 -8.02 9.75 -0.30
C CYS A 92 -6.55 9.60 -0.66
N MET A 93 -6.21 8.48 -1.29
CA MET A 93 -4.87 8.17 -1.76
C MET A 93 -4.90 7.62 -3.18
N LEU A 94 -3.99 8.11 -4.03
CA LEU A 94 -3.70 7.48 -5.31
C LEU A 94 -2.35 6.75 -5.22
N VAL A 95 -2.36 5.45 -5.49
CA VAL A 95 -1.16 4.62 -5.62
C VAL A 95 -0.95 4.32 -7.10
N ASP A 96 0.13 4.85 -7.66
CA ASP A 96 0.49 4.78 -9.08
C ASP A 96 -0.54 5.40 -10.05
N ALA A 97 -0.06 5.89 -11.19
CA ALA A 97 -0.84 6.69 -12.14
C ALA A 97 -0.83 6.12 -13.55
N ALA A 98 -0.56 4.83 -13.68
CA ALA A 98 -0.50 4.11 -14.93
C ALA A 98 0.49 4.69 -15.97
N GLU A 99 0.41 4.16 -17.19
CA GLU A 99 1.07 4.73 -18.36
C GLU A 99 0.49 6.09 -18.76
N LYS A 100 1.32 6.91 -19.41
CA LYS A 100 0.89 8.20 -20.00
C LYS A 100 -0.30 8.03 -20.96
N SER A 101 -0.41 6.89 -21.63
CA SER A 101 -1.49 6.60 -22.58
C SER A 101 -2.83 6.27 -21.92
N SER A 102 -2.83 5.79 -20.67
CA SER A 102 -4.02 5.36 -19.95
C SER A 102 -4.41 6.28 -18.79
N VAL A 103 -3.56 7.24 -18.40
CA VAL A 103 -3.85 8.21 -17.31
C VAL A 103 -5.17 8.98 -17.49
N GLY A 104 -5.62 9.20 -18.72
CA GLY A 104 -6.93 9.82 -18.96
C GLY A 104 -8.09 9.04 -18.33
N ASN A 105 -7.99 7.71 -18.26
CA ASN A 105 -8.96 6.86 -17.59
C ASN A 105 -8.90 7.04 -16.08
N VAL A 106 -7.69 7.16 -15.50
CA VAL A 106 -7.48 7.41 -14.07
C VAL A 106 -8.11 8.75 -13.66
N VAL A 107 -7.78 9.82 -14.39
CA VAL A 107 -8.34 11.17 -14.13
C VAL A 107 -9.86 11.15 -14.24
N THR A 108 -10.40 10.57 -15.31
CA THR A 108 -11.86 10.51 -15.54
C THR A 108 -12.57 9.70 -14.44
N TYR A 109 -11.96 8.60 -13.99
CA TYR A 109 -12.53 7.76 -12.95
C TYR A 109 -12.60 8.51 -11.61
N ILE A 110 -11.48 9.09 -11.16
CA ILE A 110 -11.39 9.79 -9.86
C ILE A 110 -12.25 11.05 -9.84
N THR A 111 -12.23 11.86 -10.90
CA THR A 111 -13.12 13.03 -11.03
C THR A 111 -14.59 12.62 -11.09
N GLY A 112 -14.90 11.47 -11.69
CA GLY A 112 -16.24 10.88 -11.70
C GLY A 112 -16.74 10.45 -10.32
N LEU A 113 -15.83 10.13 -9.40
CA LEU A 113 -16.12 9.91 -7.98
C LEU A 113 -16.29 11.21 -7.18
N GLY A 114 -16.02 12.37 -7.80
CA GLY A 114 -16.20 13.69 -7.20
C GLY A 114 -14.96 14.26 -6.50
N TYR A 115 -13.79 13.67 -6.72
CA TYR A 115 -12.53 14.16 -6.16
C TYR A 115 -11.82 15.09 -7.13
N ASP A 116 -11.37 16.24 -6.63
CA ASP A 116 -10.47 17.20 -7.32
C ASP A 116 -9.16 17.43 -6.54
N THR A 117 -9.05 16.81 -5.37
CA THR A 117 -7.93 16.93 -4.43
C THR A 117 -7.54 15.54 -3.97
N LEU A 118 -6.25 15.25 -3.95
CA LEU A 118 -5.66 14.02 -3.44
C LEU A 118 -4.90 14.33 -2.15
N ASP A 119 -5.30 13.73 -1.03
CA ASP A 119 -4.61 13.92 0.24
C ASP A 119 -3.23 13.25 0.21
N TYR A 120 -3.16 12.07 -0.39
CA TYR A 120 -1.93 11.31 -0.54
C TYR A 120 -1.75 10.84 -2.00
N VAL A 121 -0.52 10.91 -2.48
CA VAL A 121 -0.08 10.21 -3.69
C VAL A 121 1.11 9.34 -3.31
N LEU A 122 1.08 8.08 -3.69
CA LEU A 122 2.23 7.18 -3.63
C LEU A 122 2.63 6.82 -5.05
N LEU A 123 3.89 7.08 -5.39
CA LEU A 123 4.54 6.41 -6.51
C LEU A 123 5.36 5.24 -5.95
N THR A 124 5.11 4.01 -6.40
CA THR A 124 5.81 2.83 -5.89
C THR A 124 7.25 2.77 -6.38
N HIS A 125 7.47 2.93 -7.68
CA HIS A 125 8.79 2.99 -8.31
C HIS A 125 8.74 3.81 -9.60
N GLN A 126 9.87 3.97 -10.28
CA GLN A 126 10.04 4.97 -11.35
C GLN A 126 9.56 4.55 -12.75
N ASP A 127 9.09 3.33 -12.94
CA ASP A 127 8.78 2.80 -14.28
C ASP A 127 7.55 3.47 -14.89
N SER A 128 7.46 3.47 -16.22
CA SER A 128 6.49 4.29 -16.96
C SER A 128 5.05 3.83 -16.74
N ASP A 129 4.84 2.55 -16.51
CA ASP A 129 3.53 1.95 -16.22
C ASP A 129 3.04 2.22 -14.80
N HIS A 130 3.81 2.98 -14.01
CA HIS A 130 3.46 3.49 -12.69
C HIS A 130 3.55 5.01 -12.63
N ALA A 131 4.68 5.58 -13.07
CA ALA A 131 4.98 7.01 -13.05
C ALA A 131 4.47 7.78 -14.29
N GLY A 132 4.06 7.07 -15.34
CA GLY A 132 3.74 7.62 -16.67
C GLY A 132 2.69 8.72 -16.63
N GLY A 133 1.64 8.51 -15.86
CA GLY A 133 0.55 9.47 -15.68
C GLY A 133 0.80 10.53 -14.61
N MET A 134 1.82 10.41 -13.77
CA MET A 134 1.93 11.24 -12.56
C MET A 134 1.94 12.73 -12.84
N ALA A 135 2.70 13.20 -13.84
CA ALA A 135 2.70 14.63 -14.18
C ALA A 135 1.30 15.16 -14.54
N LYS A 136 0.48 14.34 -15.21
CA LYS A 136 -0.90 14.69 -15.57
C LYS A 136 -1.83 14.67 -14.35
N VAL A 137 -1.56 13.83 -13.35
CA VAL A 137 -2.30 13.86 -12.08
C VAL A 137 -2.14 15.22 -11.41
N PHE A 138 -0.93 15.76 -11.34
CA PHE A 138 -0.68 17.09 -10.76
C PHE A 138 -1.27 18.25 -11.60
N ASP A 139 -1.44 18.06 -12.91
CA ASP A 139 -2.15 19.06 -13.74
C ASP A 139 -3.66 19.12 -13.45
N GLU A 140 -4.24 18.04 -12.92
CA GLU A 140 -5.70 17.84 -12.80
C GLU A 140 -6.20 17.86 -11.35
N PHE A 141 -5.35 17.50 -10.39
CA PHE A 141 -5.70 17.42 -8.97
C PHE A 141 -4.73 18.25 -8.13
N THR A 142 -5.26 18.92 -7.09
CA THR A 142 -4.41 19.44 -6.01
C THR A 142 -3.88 18.27 -5.19
N VAL A 143 -2.57 18.20 -4.95
CA VAL A 143 -1.94 17.10 -4.19
C VAL A 143 -1.35 17.64 -2.89
N LYS A 144 -1.74 17.05 -1.74
CA LYS A 144 -1.30 17.54 -0.42
C LYS A 144 -0.01 16.88 0.09
N HIS A 145 0.12 15.57 -0.10
CA HIS A 145 1.28 14.81 0.38
C HIS A 145 1.71 13.72 -0.61
N VAL A 146 3.01 13.51 -0.75
CA VAL A 146 3.59 12.53 -1.67
C VAL A 146 4.56 11.58 -0.95
N PHE A 147 4.27 10.30 -1.00
CA PHE A 147 5.23 9.23 -0.73
C PHE A 147 5.90 8.84 -2.06
N ARG A 148 7.23 8.83 -2.12
CA ARG A 148 7.97 8.49 -3.36
C ARG A 148 9.18 7.61 -3.09
N PRO A 149 9.70 6.89 -4.09
CA PRO A 149 10.89 6.07 -3.89
C PRO A 149 12.15 6.95 -3.73
N SER A 150 13.15 6.43 -3.03
CA SER A 150 14.47 7.06 -2.91
C SER A 150 15.31 6.85 -4.18
N VAL A 151 14.87 7.46 -5.29
CA VAL A 151 15.49 7.30 -6.63
C VAL A 151 15.93 8.65 -7.18
N TYR A 152 17.22 8.73 -7.56
CA TYR A 152 17.83 9.94 -8.11
C TYR A 152 17.50 10.10 -9.59
N SER A 153 17.16 11.30 -10.04
CA SER A 153 16.98 11.57 -11.48
C SER A 153 18.24 12.18 -12.10
N LYS A 154 18.79 11.53 -13.14
CA LYS A 154 19.86 12.04 -14.02
C LYS A 154 19.33 12.65 -15.32
N TYR A 155 18.03 12.89 -15.43
CA TYR A 155 17.47 13.46 -16.64
C TYR A 155 17.95 14.90 -16.84
N LYS A 156 18.35 15.23 -18.08
CA LYS A 156 19.09 16.45 -18.41
C LYS A 156 18.15 17.65 -18.48
N ASN A 157 17.82 18.27 -17.34
CA ASN A 157 17.24 19.62 -17.19
C ASN A 157 17.16 19.96 -15.69
N TYR A 158 18.27 20.25 -15.01
CA TYR A 158 18.33 20.21 -13.54
C TYR A 158 17.77 21.48 -12.83
N ASP A 159 16.46 21.66 -12.88
CA ASP A 159 15.75 22.69 -12.10
C ASP A 159 15.59 22.30 -10.61
N LEU A 160 15.83 21.04 -10.27
CA LEU A 160 15.59 20.48 -8.93
C LEU A 160 16.83 20.59 -8.02
N PRO A 161 16.70 21.09 -6.78
CA PRO A 161 17.82 21.16 -5.84
C PRO A 161 18.27 19.76 -5.39
N GLU A 162 19.55 19.59 -5.06
CA GLU A 162 20.12 18.31 -4.59
C GLU A 162 19.43 17.76 -3.33
N THR A 163 18.93 18.66 -2.47
CA THR A 163 18.16 18.28 -1.27
C THR A 163 16.80 17.68 -1.59
N PHE A 164 16.29 17.89 -2.80
CA PHE A 164 15.05 17.31 -3.29
C PHE A 164 15.31 16.14 -4.25
N ASN A 165 16.26 16.26 -5.18
CA ASN A 165 16.65 15.16 -6.06
C ASN A 165 17.55 14.17 -5.32
N ILE A 166 16.97 13.47 -4.35
CA ILE A 166 17.60 12.50 -3.47
C ILE A 166 17.72 11.11 -4.12
N GLY A 167 18.51 10.24 -3.51
CA GLY A 167 18.87 8.91 -4.03
C GLY A 167 20.36 8.82 -4.34
N ILE A 168 20.84 7.64 -4.69
CA ILE A 168 22.28 7.41 -4.88
C ILE A 168 22.66 7.68 -6.35
N SER A 169 23.20 8.88 -6.60
CA SER A 169 23.81 9.21 -7.88
C SER A 169 25.06 8.34 -8.13
N GLY A 170 25.05 7.55 -9.21
CA GLY A 170 26.24 6.79 -9.66
C GLY A 170 26.13 5.27 -9.59
N SER A 171 25.07 4.74 -8.96
CA SER A 171 24.66 3.34 -9.11
C SER A 171 23.64 3.23 -10.24
N PRO A 172 23.85 2.44 -11.30
CA PRO A 172 22.90 2.33 -12.42
C PRO A 172 21.47 1.98 -12.00
N SER A 173 21.32 1.26 -10.88
CA SER A 173 20.03 0.83 -10.36
C SER A 173 19.31 1.83 -9.47
N LYS A 174 20.00 2.89 -9.01
CA LYS A 174 19.47 3.88 -8.05
C LYS A 174 19.26 5.24 -8.70
N THR A 175 19.23 5.23 -10.03
CA THR A 175 19.17 6.41 -10.86
C THR A 175 18.20 6.18 -12.00
N SER A 176 17.16 6.99 -12.08
CA SER A 176 16.35 7.08 -13.29
C SER A 176 16.96 8.05 -14.30
N THR A 177 16.91 7.67 -15.58
CA THR A 177 17.28 8.55 -16.70
C THR A 177 16.07 8.96 -17.55
N THR A 178 14.85 8.65 -17.11
CA THR A 178 13.64 8.89 -17.88
C THR A 178 13.13 10.32 -17.68
N GLU A 179 12.57 10.90 -18.76
CA GLU A 179 11.86 12.18 -18.67
C GLU A 179 10.61 12.05 -17.80
N THR A 180 9.94 10.89 -17.85
CA THR A 180 8.73 10.58 -17.09
C THR A 180 8.94 10.79 -15.59
N TYR A 181 9.93 10.12 -15.01
CA TYR A 181 10.19 10.24 -13.57
C TYR A 181 10.68 11.63 -13.20
N TYR A 182 11.48 12.28 -14.06
CA TYR A 182 11.89 13.67 -13.85
C TYR A 182 10.69 14.63 -13.80
N ASN A 183 9.71 14.47 -14.70
CA ASN A 183 8.53 15.32 -14.73
C ASN A 183 7.66 15.11 -13.49
N PHE A 184 7.54 13.88 -12.98
CA PHE A 184 6.90 13.63 -11.69
C PHE A 184 7.59 14.43 -10.56
N LEU A 185 8.91 14.28 -10.42
CA LEU A 185 9.67 15.01 -9.40
C LEU A 185 9.49 16.53 -9.54
N LYS A 186 9.46 17.04 -10.78
CA LYS A 186 9.20 18.44 -11.08
C LYS A 186 7.80 18.88 -10.65
N SER A 187 6.76 18.09 -10.95
CA SER A 187 5.40 18.37 -10.50
C SER A 187 5.30 18.42 -8.98
N VAL A 188 5.88 17.46 -8.26
CA VAL A 188 5.92 17.45 -6.80
C VAL A 188 6.61 18.71 -6.24
N TYR A 189 7.77 19.08 -6.80
CA TYR A 189 8.55 20.22 -6.30
C TYR A 189 7.85 21.57 -6.47
N TYR A 190 7.07 21.73 -7.54
CA TYR A 190 6.40 22.99 -7.87
C TYR A 190 4.94 23.07 -7.43
N GLU A 191 4.35 21.98 -6.93
CA GLU A 191 3.00 21.97 -6.36
C GLU A 191 2.98 22.76 -5.04
N GLU A 192 2.21 23.84 -5.02
CA GLU A 192 2.15 24.74 -3.87
C GLU A 192 1.52 24.05 -2.65
N GLY A 193 2.25 24.02 -1.52
CA GLY A 193 1.76 23.42 -0.28
C GLY A 193 1.83 21.90 -0.23
N CYS A 194 2.28 21.24 -1.31
CA CYS A 194 2.53 19.80 -1.31
C CYS A 194 3.75 19.46 -0.45
N THR A 195 3.55 18.52 0.47
CA THR A 195 4.63 17.92 1.26
C THR A 195 5.04 16.58 0.66
N TRP A 196 6.25 16.12 0.96
CA TRP A 196 6.71 14.83 0.42
C TRP A 196 7.72 14.17 1.36
N GLU A 197 7.82 12.85 1.26
CA GLU A 197 8.89 12.07 1.86
C GLU A 197 9.34 10.92 0.94
N ALA A 198 10.59 10.49 1.10
CA ALA A 198 11.00 9.21 0.57
C ALA A 198 10.58 8.11 1.54
N PHE A 199 9.66 7.25 1.11
CA PHE A 199 9.09 6.26 2.00
C PHE A 199 10.13 5.23 2.47
N ASN A 200 9.90 4.70 3.66
CA ASN A 200 10.59 3.55 4.23
C ASN A 200 9.67 2.89 5.28
N LYS A 201 10.15 1.85 5.97
CA LYS A 201 9.38 1.14 7.00
C LYS A 201 8.90 1.98 8.21
N ASP A 202 9.29 3.26 8.30
CA ASP A 202 8.88 4.20 9.35
C ASP A 202 7.92 5.29 8.83
N SER A 203 7.45 5.19 7.58
CA SER A 203 6.50 6.11 6.94
C SER A 203 5.02 5.79 7.29
N ASP A 204 4.79 5.03 8.35
CA ASP A 204 3.47 4.60 8.80
C ASP A 204 2.58 5.79 9.18
N PHE A 205 1.29 5.69 8.86
CA PHE A 205 0.30 6.69 9.28
C PHE A 205 -1.06 6.08 9.62
N GLY A 206 -1.82 6.81 10.42
CA GLY A 206 -3.13 6.38 10.94
C GLY A 206 -4.21 7.44 10.72
N LEU A 207 -5.39 6.98 10.33
CA LEU A 207 -6.58 7.79 10.12
C LEU A 207 -7.68 7.30 11.06
N ILE A 208 -8.16 8.17 11.94
CA ILE A 208 -9.20 7.84 12.92
C ILE A 208 -10.48 8.57 12.54
N ALA A 209 -11.48 7.81 12.09
CA ALA A 209 -12.81 8.31 11.75
C ALA A 209 -13.75 8.19 12.94
N TYR A 210 -14.32 9.30 13.41
CA TYR A 210 -15.34 9.31 14.46
C TYR A 210 -16.74 9.38 13.86
N ASP A 211 -17.61 8.41 14.17
CA ASP A 211 -19.00 8.36 13.70
C ASP A 211 -19.98 8.71 14.82
N GLU A 212 -20.58 9.89 14.73
CA GLU A 212 -21.59 10.38 15.69
C GLU A 212 -22.84 9.49 15.77
N SER A 213 -23.16 8.72 14.71
CA SER A 213 -24.37 7.91 14.66
C SER A 213 -24.35 6.73 15.63
N ASP A 214 -23.15 6.22 15.94
CA ASP A 214 -22.97 5.14 16.90
C ASP A 214 -21.93 5.41 17.99
N ASP A 215 -21.39 6.63 18.08
CA ASP A 215 -20.49 7.12 19.13
C ASP A 215 -19.21 6.25 19.22
N ARG A 216 -18.66 5.87 18.06
CA ARG A 216 -17.43 5.06 17.94
C ARG A 216 -16.40 5.71 17.02
N SER A 217 -15.14 5.38 17.29
CA SER A 217 -14.00 5.69 16.43
C SER A 217 -13.54 4.44 15.70
N TYR A 218 -13.17 4.61 14.43
CA TYR A 218 -12.67 3.55 13.55
C TYR A 218 -11.29 3.94 13.05
N GLU A 219 -10.31 3.09 13.38
CA GLU A 219 -8.91 3.32 13.04
C GLU A 219 -8.58 2.57 11.75
N CYS A 220 -8.00 3.29 10.80
CA CYS A 220 -7.40 2.75 9.58
C CYS A 220 -5.91 3.05 9.62
N PHE A 221 -5.07 2.02 9.56
CA PHE A 221 -3.61 2.16 9.54
C PHE A 221 -3.06 1.79 8.17
N VAL A 222 -2.03 2.50 7.75
CA VAL A 222 -1.20 2.18 6.58
C VAL A 222 0.22 1.98 7.09
N ASP A 223 0.64 0.71 7.12
CA ASP A 223 1.95 0.29 7.59
C ASP A 223 2.87 0.07 6.37
N PHE A 224 3.94 0.86 6.25
CA PHE A 224 5.02 0.61 5.31
C PHE A 224 5.95 -0.43 5.90
N LEU A 225 6.20 -1.52 5.17
CA LEU A 225 7.01 -2.63 5.66
C LEU A 225 8.36 -2.71 4.96
N THR A 226 8.45 -2.21 3.73
CA THR A 226 9.71 -2.08 2.99
C THR A 226 9.80 -0.72 2.28
N PRO A 227 11.01 -0.22 1.98
CA PRO A 227 12.33 -0.77 2.35
C PRO A 227 12.58 -0.74 3.85
N THR A 228 13.21 -1.79 4.37
CA THR A 228 13.58 -1.91 5.80
C THR A 228 14.89 -1.19 6.12
N ALA A 229 15.74 -1.02 5.10
CA ALA A 229 16.93 -0.19 5.17
C ALA A 229 16.58 1.30 5.09
N ASP A 230 17.38 2.12 5.76
CA ASP A 230 17.35 3.57 5.56
C ASP A 230 17.50 3.91 4.07
N THR A 231 16.77 4.91 3.60
CA THR A 231 16.74 5.44 2.23
C THR A 231 18.12 5.69 1.60
N GLN A 232 19.15 5.94 2.42
CA GLN A 232 20.54 6.13 1.97
C GLN A 232 21.34 4.82 1.85
N ASN A 233 20.81 3.70 2.35
CA ASN A 233 21.48 2.40 2.43
C ASN A 233 20.76 1.29 1.64
N ILE A 234 19.63 1.59 0.99
CA ILE A 234 18.90 0.67 0.11
C ILE A 234 19.85 0.09 -0.93
N ALA A 235 19.98 -1.24 -1.02
CA ALA A 235 20.93 -1.93 -1.89
C ALA A 235 20.30 -2.55 -3.14
N TYR A 236 19.13 -2.06 -3.57
CA TYR A 236 18.40 -2.57 -4.73
C TYR A 236 19.12 -2.37 -6.06
N ARG A 237 18.87 -3.33 -6.95
CA ARG A 237 19.48 -3.40 -8.28
C ARG A 237 18.45 -3.34 -9.41
N ALA A 238 17.27 -3.92 -9.22
CA ALA A 238 16.15 -3.75 -10.14
C ALA A 238 15.39 -2.46 -9.81
N GLU A 239 14.74 -1.87 -10.81
CA GLU A 239 13.88 -0.69 -10.64
C GLU A 239 12.65 -1.04 -9.80
N ASN A 240 12.05 -2.18 -10.11
CA ASN A 240 10.90 -2.78 -9.44
C ASN A 240 11.09 -2.97 -7.93
N ASP A 241 12.31 -3.31 -7.49
CA ASP A 241 12.65 -3.52 -6.08
C ASP A 241 12.51 -2.25 -5.23
N PHE A 242 12.41 -1.06 -5.84
CA PHE A 242 12.12 0.17 -5.09
C PHE A 242 10.66 0.25 -4.63
N SER A 243 9.79 -0.63 -5.13
CA SER A 243 8.39 -0.70 -4.69
C SER A 243 8.29 -1.06 -3.20
N PRO A 244 7.46 -0.34 -2.43
CA PRO A 244 7.19 -0.71 -1.06
C PRO A 244 6.23 -1.89 -1.00
N ILE A 245 6.39 -2.72 0.03
CA ILE A 245 5.35 -3.61 0.53
C ILE A 245 4.68 -2.89 1.70
N MET A 246 3.35 -2.73 1.64
CA MET A 246 2.56 -2.06 2.65
C MET A 246 1.35 -2.91 3.06
N ILE A 247 0.86 -2.74 4.28
CA ILE A 247 -0.43 -3.27 4.74
C ILE A 247 -1.35 -2.13 5.14
N ILE A 248 -2.58 -2.16 4.62
CA ILE A 248 -3.68 -1.31 5.10
C ILE A 248 -4.57 -2.17 6.00
N SER A 249 -4.76 -1.74 7.25
CA SER A 249 -5.57 -2.44 8.25
C SER A 249 -6.79 -1.61 8.64
N TYR A 250 -7.99 -2.17 8.51
CA TYR A 250 -9.25 -1.50 8.89
C TYR A 250 -10.31 -2.49 9.39
N CYS A 251 -10.85 -2.26 10.59
CA CYS A 251 -11.88 -3.11 11.21
C CYS A 251 -11.60 -4.62 11.17
N GLY A 252 -10.32 -5.01 11.29
CA GLY A 252 -9.86 -6.41 11.26
C GLY A 252 -9.61 -6.98 9.86
N PHE A 253 -9.92 -6.22 8.80
CA PHE A 253 -9.62 -6.55 7.41
C PHE A 253 -8.26 -5.98 7.01
N LYS A 254 -7.45 -6.73 6.26
CA LYS A 254 -6.11 -6.33 5.82
C LYS A 254 -5.91 -6.44 4.33
N ILE A 255 -5.27 -5.43 3.76
CA ILE A 255 -4.94 -5.36 2.33
C ILE A 255 -3.45 -5.15 2.19
N MET A 256 -2.77 -6.03 1.47
CA MET A 256 -1.34 -5.88 1.14
C MET A 256 -1.17 -5.32 -0.28
N LEU A 257 -0.38 -4.25 -0.38
CA LEU A 257 0.03 -3.64 -1.65
C LEU A 257 1.53 -3.81 -1.84
N THR A 258 1.95 -4.29 -3.01
CA THR A 258 3.37 -4.61 -3.26
C THR A 258 4.02 -3.81 -4.39
N GLY A 259 3.24 -3.00 -5.13
CA GLY A 259 3.68 -2.45 -6.43
C GLY A 259 4.27 -3.56 -7.29
N ASP A 260 5.52 -3.36 -7.74
CA ASP A 260 6.27 -4.34 -8.53
C ASP A 260 7.38 -5.05 -7.76
N ALA A 261 7.36 -5.00 -6.43
CA ALA A 261 8.33 -5.66 -5.57
C ALA A 261 8.57 -7.12 -6.02
N GLU A 262 9.83 -7.44 -6.32
CA GLU A 262 10.24 -8.78 -6.75
C GLU A 262 10.67 -9.64 -5.55
N GLU A 263 11.01 -10.91 -5.79
CA GLU A 263 11.35 -11.89 -4.74
C GLU A 263 12.43 -11.38 -3.75
N LEU A 264 13.29 -10.45 -4.19
CA LEU A 264 14.30 -9.83 -3.33
C LEU A 264 13.67 -9.02 -2.19
N VAL A 265 12.68 -8.18 -2.49
CA VAL A 265 11.99 -7.34 -1.50
C VAL A 265 11.06 -8.18 -0.62
N GLU A 266 10.40 -9.18 -1.21
CA GLU A 266 9.62 -10.17 -0.46
C GLU A 266 10.50 -10.88 0.58
N LYS A 267 11.70 -11.31 0.17
CA LYS A 267 12.65 -11.94 1.07
C LYS A 267 13.16 -10.97 2.14
N GLU A 268 13.44 -9.72 1.78
CA GLU A 268 13.85 -8.69 2.74
C GLU A 268 12.80 -8.52 3.85
N LEU A 269 11.53 -8.40 3.48
CA LEU A 269 10.42 -8.33 4.43
C LEU A 269 10.44 -9.52 5.39
N LEU A 270 10.43 -10.74 4.84
CA LEU A 270 10.32 -11.96 5.65
C LEU A 270 11.55 -12.17 6.54
N ASP A 271 12.75 -11.84 6.06
CA ASP A 271 13.99 -11.92 6.84
C ASP A 271 14.01 -10.88 7.97
N TYR A 272 13.66 -9.62 7.66
CA TYR A 272 13.72 -8.52 8.63
C TYR A 272 12.76 -8.75 9.80
N TYR A 273 11.53 -9.19 9.49
CA TYR A 273 10.50 -9.37 10.50
C TYR A 273 10.45 -10.77 11.12
N ALA A 274 11.31 -11.72 10.72
CA ALA A 274 11.34 -13.07 11.27
C ALA A 274 11.49 -13.09 12.81
N ASP A 275 12.28 -12.18 13.37
CA ASP A 275 12.49 -12.10 14.82
C ASP A 275 11.39 -11.29 15.54
N ILE A 276 10.63 -10.47 14.80
CA ILE A 276 9.57 -9.59 15.34
C ILE A 276 8.23 -10.31 15.34
N TYR A 277 7.93 -11.03 14.25
CA TYR A 277 6.71 -11.80 14.01
C TYR A 277 7.08 -13.24 13.63
N PRO A 278 7.56 -14.07 14.58
CA PRO A 278 8.14 -15.38 14.29
C PRO A 278 7.15 -16.43 13.79
N ASP A 279 5.85 -16.21 13.96
CA ASP A 279 4.78 -17.05 13.40
C ASP A 279 4.20 -16.48 12.09
N TYR A 280 4.71 -15.33 11.65
CA TYR A 280 4.29 -14.58 10.48
C TYR A 280 2.79 -14.20 10.45
N SER A 281 2.06 -14.33 11.57
CA SER A 281 0.60 -14.09 11.59
C SER A 281 0.22 -12.63 11.33
N TYR A 282 1.18 -11.71 11.50
CA TYR A 282 0.99 -10.31 11.16
C TYR A 282 0.81 -10.09 9.65
N PHE A 283 1.46 -10.93 8.83
CA PHE A 283 1.43 -10.84 7.37
C PHE A 283 0.28 -11.62 6.72
N ASP A 284 -0.52 -12.33 7.50
CA ASP A 284 -1.79 -12.93 7.05
C ASP A 284 -2.75 -11.79 6.68
N VAL A 285 -3.19 -11.73 5.41
CA VAL A 285 -3.98 -10.63 4.83
C VAL A 285 -5.17 -11.13 4.03
N ASP A 286 -6.29 -10.40 4.05
CA ASP A 286 -7.48 -10.75 3.28
C ASP A 286 -7.30 -10.57 1.76
N VAL A 287 -6.59 -9.52 1.37
CA VAL A 287 -6.40 -9.16 -0.04
C VAL A 287 -4.93 -8.89 -0.32
N LEU A 288 -4.40 -9.52 -1.37
CA LEU A 288 -3.09 -9.21 -1.95
C LEU A 288 -3.27 -8.54 -3.31
N LYS A 289 -2.77 -7.30 -3.48
CA LYS A 289 -2.45 -6.78 -4.82
C LYS A 289 -1.18 -7.48 -5.27
N VAL A 290 -1.32 -8.37 -6.25
CA VAL A 290 -0.24 -9.22 -6.77
C VAL A 290 0.83 -8.35 -7.41
N GLY A 291 2.08 -8.63 -7.06
CA GLY A 291 3.23 -7.83 -7.48
C GLY A 291 3.53 -7.96 -8.97
N HIS A 292 3.99 -6.87 -9.59
CA HIS A 292 4.53 -6.86 -10.96
C HIS A 292 3.55 -7.48 -11.98
N HIS A 293 2.28 -7.10 -11.82
CA HIS A 293 1.16 -7.55 -12.65
C HIS A 293 0.98 -9.08 -12.73
N GLY A 294 1.54 -9.83 -11.78
CA GLY A 294 1.63 -11.29 -11.83
C GLY A 294 2.83 -11.83 -12.63
N SER A 295 3.95 -11.11 -12.61
CA SER A 295 5.24 -11.59 -13.11
C SER A 295 5.66 -12.87 -12.40
N LYS A 296 6.50 -13.68 -13.05
CA LYS A 296 7.17 -14.84 -12.43
C LYS A 296 8.34 -14.47 -11.51
N THR A 297 8.68 -13.19 -11.43
CA THR A 297 9.75 -12.64 -10.58
C THR A 297 9.21 -12.05 -9.27
N SER A 298 7.91 -12.13 -9.05
CA SER A 298 7.19 -11.62 -7.88
C SER A 298 6.14 -12.63 -7.46
N SER A 299 5.53 -12.38 -6.31
CA SER A 299 4.59 -13.27 -5.65
C SER A 299 5.15 -14.69 -5.54
N SER A 300 6.39 -14.79 -5.03
CA SER A 300 7.07 -16.07 -4.87
C SER A 300 6.24 -17.01 -3.99
N ARG A 301 6.40 -18.32 -4.21
CA ARG A 301 5.66 -19.31 -3.42
C ARG A 301 5.86 -19.15 -1.92
N SER A 302 7.09 -18.91 -1.46
CA SER A 302 7.37 -18.70 -0.05
C SER A 302 6.64 -17.47 0.52
N PHE A 303 6.53 -16.41 -0.28
CA PHE A 303 5.81 -15.20 0.12
C PHE A 303 4.30 -15.43 0.18
N VAL A 304 3.71 -15.98 -0.88
CA VAL A 304 2.26 -16.27 -0.93
C VAL A 304 1.83 -17.25 0.16
N GLU A 305 2.61 -18.31 0.42
CA GLU A 305 2.33 -19.27 1.51
C GLU A 305 2.45 -18.65 2.91
N THR A 306 3.18 -17.52 3.03
CA THR A 306 3.32 -16.78 4.28
C THR A 306 2.17 -15.80 4.49
N VAL A 307 1.83 -15.01 3.46
CA VAL A 307 0.80 -13.94 3.57
C VAL A 307 -0.64 -14.45 3.38
N LYS A 308 -0.80 -15.66 2.82
CA LYS A 308 -2.03 -16.46 2.75
C LYS A 308 -3.29 -15.70 2.31
N PRO A 309 -3.27 -15.00 1.17
CA PRO A 309 -4.38 -14.17 0.78
C PRO A 309 -5.62 -14.98 0.39
N GLU A 310 -6.79 -14.60 0.90
CA GLU A 310 -8.08 -15.13 0.44
C GLU A 310 -8.40 -14.63 -0.97
N TYR A 311 -8.02 -13.39 -1.28
CA TYR A 311 -8.22 -12.76 -2.59
C TYR A 311 -6.92 -12.19 -3.15
N SER A 312 -6.73 -12.34 -4.46
CA SER A 312 -5.59 -11.79 -5.16
C SER A 312 -6.01 -10.97 -6.35
N PHE A 313 -5.71 -9.67 -6.31
CA PHE A 313 -6.05 -8.72 -7.36
C PHE A 313 -4.84 -8.51 -8.26
N ILE A 314 -5.03 -8.69 -9.56
CA ILE A 314 -3.98 -8.52 -10.58
C ILE A 314 -4.41 -7.37 -11.49
N SER A 315 -3.71 -6.25 -11.40
CA SER A 315 -3.82 -5.22 -12.43
C SER A 315 -2.96 -5.63 -13.62
N CYS A 316 -3.60 -5.91 -14.75
CA CYS A 316 -2.96 -6.37 -15.96
C CYS A 316 -3.84 -6.03 -17.19
N GLY A 317 -3.25 -6.06 -18.37
CA GLY A 317 -3.98 -5.85 -19.62
C GLY A 317 -4.11 -7.12 -20.47
N LEU A 318 -4.87 -7.02 -21.56
CA LEU A 318 -4.87 -8.04 -22.61
C LEU A 318 -3.60 -7.91 -23.46
N ALA A 319 -2.83 -8.99 -23.63
CA ALA A 319 -1.64 -8.93 -24.47
C ALA A 319 -1.97 -8.84 -25.96
N PRO A 320 -1.22 -8.04 -26.72
CA PRO A 320 -1.00 -8.34 -28.13
C PRO A 320 -0.08 -9.56 -28.26
N GLU A 321 -0.27 -10.38 -29.32
CA GLU A 321 0.40 -11.67 -29.57
C GLU A 321 1.95 -11.69 -29.52
N LYS A 322 2.63 -10.55 -29.33
CA LYS A 322 4.09 -10.39 -29.43
C LYS A 322 4.75 -9.58 -28.32
N GLN A 323 4.07 -9.33 -27.20
CA GLN A 323 4.67 -8.60 -26.06
C GLN A 323 4.73 -9.45 -24.79
N LYS A 324 5.75 -9.17 -23.97
CA LYS A 324 5.88 -9.73 -22.63
C LYS A 324 4.79 -9.10 -21.76
N TYR A 325 3.76 -9.87 -21.47
CA TYR A 325 2.62 -9.48 -20.66
C TYR A 325 2.51 -10.43 -19.47
N CYS A 326 1.87 -9.96 -18.40
CA CYS A 326 1.53 -10.74 -17.23
C CYS A 326 -0.01 -10.82 -17.13
N PRO A 327 -0.59 -11.77 -16.36
CA PRO A 327 0.07 -12.70 -15.44
C PRO A 327 0.72 -13.91 -16.12
N TRP A 328 1.82 -14.39 -15.55
CA TRP A 328 2.45 -15.66 -15.94
C TRP A 328 1.73 -16.84 -15.30
N GLN A 329 1.71 -17.99 -15.99
CA GLN A 329 1.02 -19.18 -15.51
C GLN A 329 1.54 -19.66 -14.15
N VAL A 330 2.86 -19.60 -13.91
CA VAL A 330 3.47 -20.02 -12.63
C VAL A 330 2.97 -19.21 -11.43
N THR A 331 2.68 -17.93 -11.63
CA THR A 331 2.16 -17.05 -10.58
C THR A 331 0.69 -17.37 -10.31
N LEU A 332 -0.12 -17.57 -11.37
CA LEU A 332 -1.51 -18.01 -11.22
C LEU A 332 -1.62 -19.37 -10.52
N ASP A 333 -0.74 -20.32 -10.87
CA ASP A 333 -0.68 -21.64 -10.23
C ASP A 333 -0.30 -21.51 -8.74
N THR A 334 0.64 -20.62 -8.39
CA THR A 334 1.03 -20.36 -7.00
C THR A 334 -0.14 -19.81 -6.17
N LEU A 335 -0.88 -18.83 -6.70
CA LEU A 335 -2.04 -18.26 -6.02
C LEU A 335 -3.16 -19.29 -5.87
N LYS A 336 -3.43 -20.06 -6.92
CA LYS A 336 -4.45 -21.12 -6.92
C LYS A 336 -4.12 -22.24 -5.94
N ASP A 337 -2.86 -22.68 -5.89
CA ASP A 337 -2.42 -23.73 -4.96
C ASP A 337 -2.52 -23.31 -3.50
N ASN A 338 -2.62 -21.99 -3.25
CA ASN A 338 -2.80 -21.40 -1.92
C ASN A 338 -4.27 -20.96 -1.67
N ASP A 339 -5.22 -21.54 -2.41
CA ASP A 339 -6.67 -21.31 -2.29
C ASP A 339 -7.11 -19.84 -2.45
N SER A 340 -6.30 -18.99 -3.08
CA SER A 340 -6.62 -17.58 -3.33
C SER A 340 -7.57 -17.39 -4.52
N LEU A 341 -8.62 -16.60 -4.32
CA LEU A 341 -9.55 -16.21 -5.39
C LEU A 341 -8.98 -15.04 -6.19
N ILE A 342 -8.73 -15.30 -7.48
CA ILE A 342 -8.05 -14.35 -8.38
C ILE A 342 -9.05 -13.43 -9.09
N TYR A 343 -8.78 -12.13 -9.04
CA TYR A 343 -9.47 -11.10 -9.82
C TYR A 343 -8.47 -10.39 -10.74
N ARG A 344 -8.85 -10.16 -12.00
CA ARG A 344 -7.97 -9.52 -13.00
C ARG A 344 -8.66 -8.37 -13.72
N THR A 345 -7.98 -7.23 -13.84
CA THR A 345 -8.58 -6.05 -14.47
C THR A 345 -8.80 -6.22 -15.99
N ASP A 346 -7.99 -7.02 -16.67
CA ASP A 346 -8.18 -7.35 -18.10
C ASP A 346 -9.49 -8.11 -18.38
N LEU A 347 -9.94 -8.93 -17.43
CA LEU A 347 -11.18 -9.72 -17.54
C LEU A 347 -12.38 -9.02 -16.90
N GLN A 348 -12.17 -8.37 -15.76
CA GLN A 348 -13.24 -7.88 -14.87
C GLN A 348 -13.38 -6.36 -14.85
N GLY A 349 -12.53 -5.63 -15.57
CA GLY A 349 -12.50 -4.17 -15.56
C GLY A 349 -12.08 -3.63 -14.20
N ASN A 350 -12.62 -2.47 -13.80
CA ASN A 350 -12.35 -1.94 -12.45
C ASN A 350 -12.80 -2.93 -11.36
N ILE A 351 -11.98 -3.11 -10.34
CA ILE A 351 -12.30 -3.93 -9.16
C ILE A 351 -12.41 -2.97 -7.96
N VAL A 352 -13.54 -3.01 -7.25
CA VAL A 352 -13.81 -2.16 -6.09
C VAL A 352 -14.06 -3.03 -4.88
N LEU A 353 -13.13 -2.98 -3.92
CA LEU A 353 -13.30 -3.52 -2.58
C LEU A 353 -13.91 -2.43 -1.70
N THR A 354 -14.91 -2.78 -0.89
CA THR A 354 -15.47 -1.94 0.16
C THR A 354 -15.47 -2.71 1.46
N VAL A 355 -14.96 -2.12 2.53
CA VAL A 355 -14.98 -2.66 3.90
C VAL A 355 -15.76 -1.70 4.78
N ASP A 356 -16.81 -2.19 5.43
CA ASP A 356 -17.66 -1.42 6.34
C ASP A 356 -17.08 -1.36 7.76
N LYS A 357 -17.70 -0.51 8.57
CA LYS A 357 -17.33 -0.27 9.98
C LYS A 357 -17.58 -1.45 10.94
N ASP A 358 -18.22 -2.53 10.47
CA ASP A 358 -18.35 -3.80 11.19
C ASP A 358 -17.31 -4.84 10.72
N GLY A 359 -16.43 -4.48 9.77
CA GLY A 359 -15.45 -5.39 9.15
C GLY A 359 -16.06 -6.32 8.11
N LYS A 360 -17.30 -6.09 7.68
CA LYS A 360 -17.87 -6.83 6.53
C LYS A 360 -17.35 -6.18 5.26
N TYR A 361 -17.16 -6.99 4.22
CA TYR A 361 -16.64 -6.50 2.95
C TYR A 361 -17.45 -6.97 1.76
N ASN A 362 -17.29 -6.25 0.65
CA ASN A 362 -17.84 -6.58 -0.66
C ASN A 362 -16.79 -6.29 -1.75
N ILE A 363 -16.69 -7.17 -2.74
CA ILE A 363 -15.84 -6.99 -3.92
C ILE A 363 -16.77 -6.90 -5.14
N ALA A 364 -16.82 -5.73 -5.77
CA ALA A 364 -17.57 -5.49 -7.00
C ALA A 364 -16.62 -5.37 -8.20
N THR A 365 -17.06 -5.80 -9.37
CA THR A 365 -16.30 -5.66 -10.62
C THR A 365 -17.15 -5.00 -11.69
N GLU A 366 -16.51 -4.21 -12.56
CA GLU A 366 -17.17 -3.53 -13.68
C GLU A 366 -17.76 -4.53 -14.68
N LYS A 367 -17.03 -5.63 -14.93
CA LYS A 367 -17.44 -6.72 -15.81
C LYS A 367 -17.49 -8.02 -15.01
N THR A 368 -18.41 -8.91 -15.39
CA THR A 368 -18.47 -10.25 -14.83
C THR A 368 -17.65 -11.21 -15.69
N CYS A 369 -16.71 -11.92 -15.07
CA CYS A 369 -16.05 -13.08 -15.66
C CYS A 369 -16.21 -14.26 -14.70
N ASN A 370 -17.02 -15.25 -15.08
CA ASN A 370 -17.24 -16.47 -14.30
C ASN A 370 -16.48 -17.68 -14.88
N ASP A 371 -15.69 -17.46 -15.94
CA ASP A 371 -14.89 -18.51 -16.55
C ASP A 371 -13.57 -18.66 -15.77
N TYR A 372 -13.59 -19.56 -14.79
CA TYR A 372 -12.42 -19.89 -13.98
C TYR A 372 -11.25 -20.40 -14.82
N SER A 373 -11.50 -21.04 -15.97
CA SER A 373 -10.41 -21.50 -16.83
C SER A 373 -9.68 -20.34 -17.50
N LEU A 374 -10.41 -19.28 -17.84
CA LEU A 374 -9.85 -18.05 -18.39
C LEU A 374 -9.08 -17.25 -17.33
N ILE A 375 -9.64 -17.12 -16.12
CA ILE A 375 -8.99 -16.44 -14.99
C ILE A 375 -7.63 -17.09 -14.68
N LEU A 376 -7.59 -18.43 -14.68
CA LEU A 376 -6.40 -19.24 -14.41
C LEU A 376 -5.49 -19.44 -15.63
N SER A 377 -5.77 -18.78 -16.76
CA SER A 377 -4.95 -18.86 -17.96
C SER A 377 -3.99 -17.68 -18.02
N GLY A 378 -2.69 -17.95 -17.90
CA GLY A 378 -1.61 -16.97 -18.01
C GLY A 378 -0.66 -17.28 -19.16
N TYR A 379 0.37 -16.45 -19.31
CA TYR A 379 1.40 -16.66 -20.34
C TYR A 379 2.32 -17.82 -19.94
N SER A 380 2.61 -18.70 -20.91
CA SER A 380 3.45 -19.88 -20.69
C SER A 380 4.94 -19.52 -20.68
N ASN A 381 5.75 -20.32 -19.99
CA ASN A 381 7.21 -20.23 -19.99
C ASN A 381 7.89 -20.49 -21.35
N ALA A 382 7.13 -20.86 -22.39
CA ALA A 382 7.70 -20.95 -23.73
C ALA A 382 8.05 -19.53 -24.19
N GLU A 383 9.34 -19.22 -24.30
CA GLU A 383 9.77 -18.12 -25.14
C GLU A 383 9.09 -18.25 -26.50
N PRO A 384 8.69 -17.15 -27.17
CA PRO A 384 8.23 -17.25 -28.54
C PRO A 384 9.33 -17.96 -29.34
N GLU A 385 8.98 -19.07 -29.99
CA GLU A 385 9.91 -19.75 -30.91
C GLU A 385 10.44 -18.71 -31.90
N ALA A 386 11.76 -18.58 -31.93
CA ALA A 386 12.50 -17.54 -32.65
C ALA A 386 12.29 -17.55 -34.16
#